data_AF-A0AAW0U8H3-F1
#
_entry.id   AF-A0AAW0U8H3-F1
#
_cell.length_a   1.000
_cell.length_b   1.000
_cell.length_c   1.000
_cell.angle_alpha   90.00
_cell.angle_beta   90.00
_cell.angle_gamma   90.00
#
_symmetry.space_group_name_H-M   'P 1'
#
loop_
_entity.id
_entity.type
_entity.pdbx_description
1 polymer ?
#
loop_
_entity_poly.entity_id
_entity_poly.type
_entity_poly.pdbx_seq_one_letter_code
_entity_poly.pdbx_strand_id
1 'polypeptide(L)'
;MEICDVSQRNYVGALYLLPWAFGCMVLPGIAYLVRPWRQQQVAHAFLCFITLLYWLLPESPRWLIFKGRHAEALGILKKAARINKRRLPSEEVLLAAMRNITHKV
;
A
#
# COMPACT_ATOMS: atom_id res chain seq x y z
N MET A 1 -6.31 6.91 0.83
CA MET A 1 -4.84 7.07 0.80
C MET A 1 -4.34 7.34 2.20
N GLU A 2 -4.14 6.28 2.98
CA GLU A 2 -3.69 6.42 4.37
C GLU A 2 -2.20 6.81 4.47
N ILE A 3 -1.40 6.34 3.51
CA ILE A 3 0.06 6.44 3.50
C ILE A 3 0.56 7.74 2.84
N CYS A 4 -0.33 8.50 2.19
CA CYS A 4 0.04 9.64 1.35
C CYS A 4 -0.41 10.96 1.96
N ASP A 5 0.41 12.00 1.77
CA ASP A 5 0.07 13.36 2.15
C ASP A 5 -1.16 13.88 1.37
N VAL A 6 -1.88 14.86 1.95
CA VAL A 6 -3.09 15.45 1.36
C VAL A 6 -2.83 16.01 -0.03
N SER A 7 -1.69 16.67 -0.24
CA SER A 7 -1.32 17.29 -1.52
C SER A 7 -1.10 16.26 -2.64
N GLN A 8 -0.67 15.06 -2.29
CA GLN A 8 -0.30 14.01 -3.24
C GLN A 8 -1.45 13.05 -3.56
N ARG A 9 -2.61 13.18 -2.90
CA ARG A 9 -3.72 12.22 -3.03
C ARG A 9 -4.19 12.03 -4.48
N ASN A 10 -4.24 13.11 -5.25
CA ASN A 10 -4.68 13.05 -6.64
C ASN A 10 -3.71 12.25 -7.51
N TYR A 11 -2.40 12.50 -7.35
CA TYR A 11 -1.37 11.77 -8.08
C TYR A 11 -1.35 10.29 -7.72
N VAL A 12 -1.37 9.96 -6.43
CA VAL A 12 -1.38 8.56 -6.01
C VAL A 12 -2.67 7.87 -6.44
N GLY A 13 -3.80 8.59 -6.45
CA GLY A 13 -5.08 8.07 -6.93
C GLY A 13 -5.02 7.75 -8.42
N ALA A 14 -4.44 8.65 -9.22
CA ALA A 14 -4.22 8.42 -10.64
C ALA A 14 -3.26 7.25 -10.90
N LEU A 15 -2.14 7.19 -10.17
CA LEU A 15 -1.17 6.09 -10.26
C LEU A 15 -1.79 4.74 -9.91
N TYR A 16 -2.73 4.71 -8.96
CA TYR A 16 -3.47 3.50 -8.60
C TYR A 16 -4.36 2.97 -9.74
N LEU A 17 -4.83 3.83 -10.63
CA LEU A 17 -5.66 3.44 -11.78
C LEU A 17 -4.83 2.89 -12.95
N LEU A 18 -3.53 3.20 -13.03
CA LEU A 18 -2.70 2.77 -14.16
C LEU A 18 -2.58 1.25 -14.30
N PRO A 19 -2.34 0.46 -13.23
CA PRO A 19 -2.30 -1.00 -13.33
C PRO A 19 -3.60 -1.61 -13.86
N TRP A 20 -4.75 -1.02 -13.51
CA TRP A 20 -6.04 -1.47 -14.03
C TRP A 20 -6.13 -1.24 -15.54
N ALA A 21 -5.83 -0.03 -16.01
CA ALA A 21 -5.84 0.29 -17.43
C ALA A 21 -4.86 -0.61 -18.22
N PHE A 22 -3.66 -0.81 -17.67
CA PHE A 22 -2.65 -1.68 -18.27
C PHE A 22 -3.13 -3.13 -18.34
N GLY A 23 -3.76 -3.65 -17.28
CA GLY A 23 -4.36 -4.98 -17.28
C GLY A 23 -5.40 -5.16 -18.40
N CYS A 24 -6.29 -4.18 -18.56
CA CYS A 24 -7.29 -4.20 -19.65
C CYS A 24 -6.67 -4.22 -21.06
N MET A 25 -5.45 -3.70 -21.24
CA MET A 25 -4.72 -3.75 -22.51
C MET A 25 -3.96 -5.06 -22.69
N VAL A 26 -3.34 -5.57 -21.61
CA VAL A 26 -2.52 -6.79 -21.64
C VAL A 26 -3.37 -8.03 -21.89
N LEU A 27 -4.53 -8.15 -21.25
CA LEU A 27 -5.42 -9.32 -21.38
C LEU A 27 -5.82 -9.63 -22.83
N PRO A 28 -6.37 -8.69 -23.63
CA PRO A 28 -6.66 -8.95 -25.04
C PRO A 28 -5.39 -9.14 -25.87
N GLY A 29 -4.26 -8.51 -25.49
CA GLY A 29 -2.96 -8.76 -26.12
C GLY A 29 -2.51 -10.22 -25.98
N ILE A 30 -2.65 -10.80 -24.79
CA ILE A 30 -2.40 -12.22 -24.54
C ILE A 30 -3.37 -13.09 -25.33
N ALA A 31 -4.67 -12.73 -25.34
CA ALA A 31 -5.68 -13.48 -26.09
C ALA A 31 -5.44 -13.47 -27.61
N TYR A 32 -4.82 -12.42 -28.14
CA TYR A 32 -4.44 -12.33 -29.54
C TYR A 32 -3.26 -13.24 -29.88
N LEU A 33 -2.22 -13.24 -29.05
CA LEU A 33 -0.98 -14.01 -29.25
C LEU A 33 -1.17 -15.51 -28.96
N VAL A 34 -1.96 -15.84 -27.93
CA VAL A 34 -2.19 -17.20 -27.47
C VAL A 34 -3.66 -17.53 -27.62
N ARG A 35 -3.98 -18.39 -28.59
CA ARG A 35 -5.36 -18.82 -28.89
C ARG A 35 -5.88 -19.97 -28.02
N PRO A 36 -5.06 -20.95 -27.58
CA PRO A 36 -5.57 -22.01 -26.71
C PRO A 36 -5.96 -21.47 -25.33
N TRP A 37 -7.22 -21.66 -24.95
CA TRP A 37 -7.76 -21.16 -23.67
C TRP A 37 -6.98 -21.66 -22.45
N ARG A 38 -6.44 -22.90 -22.50
CA ARG A 38 -5.64 -23.46 -21.40
C ARG A 38 -4.36 -22.67 -21.15
N GLN A 39 -3.69 -22.24 -22.21
CA GLN A 39 -2.45 -21.45 -22.10
C GLN A 39 -2.74 -20.02 -21.63
N GLN A 40 -3.89 -19.45 -22.01
CA GLN A 40 -4.35 -18.17 -21.47
C GLN A 40 -4.56 -18.24 -19.96
N GLN A 41 -5.17 -19.32 -19.45
CA GLN A 41 -5.36 -19.49 -18.00
C GLN A 41 -4.03 -19.56 -17.23
N VAL A 42 -3.03 -20.25 -17.78
CA VAL A 42 -1.69 -20.28 -17.18
C VAL A 42 -1.04 -18.90 -17.21
N ALA A 43 -1.17 -18.16 -18.31
CA ALA A 43 -0.64 -16.80 -18.42
C ALA A 43 -1.29 -15.84 -17.39
N HIS A 44 -2.61 -15.92 -17.21
CA HIS A 44 -3.32 -15.14 -16.20
C HIS A 44 -2.89 -15.52 -14.78
N ALA A 45 -2.79 -16.82 -14.48
CA ALA A 45 -2.33 -17.29 -13.18
C ALA A 45 -0.92 -16.79 -12.86
N PHE A 46 -0.02 -16.77 -13.86
CA PHE A 46 1.31 -16.22 -13.71
C PHE A 46 1.30 -14.71 -13.42
N LEU A 47 0.48 -13.93 -14.13
CA LEU A 47 0.31 -12.50 -13.85
C LEU A 47 -0.25 -12.25 -12.45
N CYS A 48 -1.20 -13.07 -11.99
CA CYS A 48 -1.70 -13.00 -10.63
C CYS A 48 -0.61 -13.29 -9.58
N PHE A 49 0.41 -14.08 -9.92
CA PHE A 49 1.51 -14.36 -8.98
C PHE A 49 2.27 -13.09 -8.56
N ILE A 50 2.28 -12.05 -9.40
CA ILE A 50 2.86 -10.73 -9.06
C ILE A 50 2.15 -10.13 -7.84
N THR A 51 0.87 -10.42 -7.59
CA THR A 51 0.17 -9.90 -6.40
C THR A 51 0.72 -10.45 -5.10
N LEU A 52 1.49 -11.54 -5.11
CA LEU A 52 2.17 -12.06 -3.92
C LEU A 52 3.21 -11.08 -3.37
N LEU A 53 3.70 -10.13 -4.17
CA LEU A 53 4.54 -9.03 -3.71
C LEU A 53 3.85 -8.17 -2.63
N TYR A 54 2.52 -8.27 -2.49
CA TYR A 54 1.78 -7.65 -1.39
C TYR A 54 2.36 -8.00 0.00
N TRP A 55 2.92 -9.19 0.17
CA TRP A 55 3.54 -9.62 1.44
C TRP A 55 4.77 -8.80 1.84
N LEU A 56 5.38 -8.07 0.89
CA LEU A 56 6.52 -7.19 1.16
C LEU A 56 6.08 -5.79 1.63
N LEU A 57 4.78 -5.46 1.49
CA LEU A 57 4.27 -4.14 1.80
C LEU A 57 4.09 -4.00 3.33
N PRO A 58 4.60 -2.92 3.95
CA PRO A 58 4.39 -2.71 5.37
C PRO A 58 2.90 -2.48 5.65
N GLU A 59 2.46 -2.96 6.81
CA GLU A 59 1.11 -2.75 7.31
C GLU A 59 0.79 -1.25 7.50
N SER A 60 -0.50 -0.94 7.44
CA SER A 60 -0.98 0.43 7.58
C SER A 60 -0.66 0.99 8.99
N PRO A 61 -0.04 2.18 9.12
CA PRO A 61 0.27 2.77 10.42
C PRO A 61 -0.96 3.00 11.31
N ARG A 62 -2.12 3.39 10.74
CA ARG A 62 -3.36 3.56 11.52
C ARG A 62 -3.91 2.22 11.98
N TRP A 63 -3.85 1.19 11.15
CA TRP A 63 -4.25 -0.15 11.54
C TRP A 63 -3.42 -0.67 12.71
N LEU A 64 -2.10 -0.44 12.68
CA LEU A 64 -1.20 -0.80 13.78
C LEU A 64 -1.53 -0.04 15.07
N ILE A 65 -1.87 1.26 14.98
CA ILE A 65 -2.31 2.07 16.14
C ILE A 65 -3.59 1.49 16.74
N PHE A 66 -4.57 1.12 15.90
CA PHE A 66 -5.83 0.53 16.35
C PHE A 66 -5.62 -0.82 17.04
N LYS A 67 -4.70 -1.64 16.52
CA LYS A 67 -4.30 -2.94 17.11
C LYS A 67 -3.45 -2.81 18.38
N GLY A 68 -3.15 -1.60 18.85
CA GLY A 68 -2.27 -1.36 20.00
C GLY A 68 -0.78 -1.60 19.73
N ARG A 69 -0.39 -1.86 18.48
CA ARG A 69 1.01 -2.11 18.05
C ARG A 69 1.75 -0.79 17.80
N HIS A 70 1.84 0.05 18.83
CA HIS A 70 2.35 1.42 18.73
C HIS A 70 3.84 1.51 18.34
N ALA A 71 4.67 0.58 18.79
CA ALA A 71 6.10 0.57 18.47
C ALA A 71 6.37 0.39 16.97
N GLU A 72 5.60 -0.48 16.32
CA GLU A 72 5.71 -0.73 14.88
C GLU A 72 5.20 0.46 14.07
N ALA A 73 4.05 1.02 14.47
CA ALA A 73 3.53 2.25 13.86
C ALA A 73 4.54 3.40 13.94
N LEU A 74 5.20 3.58 15.09
CA LEU A 74 6.23 4.58 15.28
C LEU A 74 7.44 4.34 14.37
N GLY A 75 7.88 3.08 14.21
CA GLY A 75 8.95 2.70 13.29
C GLY A 75 8.64 3.10 11.84
N ILE A 76 7.42 2.83 11.36
CA ILE A 76 6.99 3.20 10.01
C ILE A 76 6.91 4.73 9.84
N LEU A 77 6.36 5.44 10.83
CA LEU A 77 6.25 6.90 10.79
C LEU A 77 7.63 7.58 10.80
N LYS A 78 8.59 7.10 11.59
CA LYS A 78 9.98 7.60 11.57
C LYS A 78 10.62 7.41 10.21
N LYS A 79 10.45 6.23 9.60
CA LYS A 79 10.97 5.95 8.26
C LYS A 79 10.35 6.90 7.23
N ALA A 80 9.03 7.10 7.29
CA ALA A 80 8.32 8.01 6.41
C ALA A 80 8.77 9.48 6.59
N ALA A 81 8.94 9.93 7.83
CA ALA A 81 9.40 11.29 8.13
C ALA A 81 10.83 11.54 7.62
N ARG A 82 11.73 10.55 7.75
CA ARG A 82 13.08 10.61 7.18
C ARG A 82 13.07 10.74 5.66
N ILE A 83 12.25 9.95 4.98
CA ILE A 83 12.10 10.00 3.51
C ILE A 83 11.54 11.36 3.08
N ASN A 84 10.52 11.85 3.78
CA ASN A 84 9.85 13.11 3.49
C ASN A 84 10.59 14.35 4.04
N LYS A 85 11.77 14.17 4.67
CA LYS A 85 12.55 15.23 5.32
C LYS A 85 11.72 16.12 6.27
N ARG A 86 10.79 15.50 7.00
CA ARG A 86 9.93 16.17 8.01
C ARG A 86 10.44 15.87 9.41
N ARG A 87 10.35 16.86 10.31
CA ARG A 87 10.61 16.65 11.74
C ARG A 87 9.36 16.09 12.40
N LEU A 88 9.53 15.01 13.15
CA LEU A 88 8.47 14.46 14.01
C LEU A 88 8.53 15.11 15.39
N PRO A 89 7.38 15.22 16.09
CA PRO A 89 7.35 15.51 17.52
C PRO A 89 8.13 14.45 18.31
N SER A 90 8.41 14.72 19.60
CA SER A 90 9.09 13.75 20.47
C SER A 90 8.33 12.42 20.50
N GLU A 91 9.08 11.32 20.65
CA GLU A 91 8.53 9.97 20.62
C GLU A 91 7.49 9.76 21.72
N GLU A 92 7.72 10.35 22.90
CA GLU A 92 6.80 10.32 24.04
C GLU A 92 5.46 10.96 23.71
N VAL A 93 5.47 12.12 23.03
CA VAL A 93 4.25 12.83 22.61
C VAL A 93 3.49 12.02 21.56
N LEU A 94 4.19 11.40 20.61
CA LEU A 94 3.57 10.56 19.60
C LEU A 94 2.94 9.30 20.20
N LEU A 95 3.64 8.62 21.11
CA LEU A 95 3.12 7.44 21.80
C LEU A 95 1.92 7.77 22.68
N ALA A 96 1.96 8.90 23.39
CA ALA A 96 0.82 9.39 24.17
C ALA A 96 -0.39 9.68 23.27
N ALA A 97 -0.17 10.32 22.12
CA ALA A 97 -1.22 10.59 21.14
C ALA A 97 -1.83 9.29 20.57
N MET A 98 -0.99 8.30 20.24
CA MET A 98 -1.46 6.99 19.76
C MET A 98 -2.28 6.24 20.81
N ARG A 99 -1.84 6.23 22.08
CA ARG A 99 -2.59 5.60 23.18
C ARG A 99 -3.95 6.26 23.41
N ASN A 100 -4.02 7.59 23.32
CA ASN A 100 -5.29 8.32 23.45
C ASN A 100 -6.30 7.97 22.35
N ILE A 101 -5.83 7.64 21.14
CA ILE A 101 -6.68 7.19 20.03
C ILE A 101 -7.25 5.80 20.32
N THR A 102 -6.45 4.90 20.88
CA THR A 102 -6.88 3.54 21.21
C THR A 102 -7.89 3.49 22.36
N HIS A 103 -7.80 4.38 23.35
CA HIS A 103 -8.75 4.43 24.47
C HIS A 103 -10.10 5.07 24.15
N LYS A 104 -10.24 5.78 23.02
CA LYS A 104 -11.48 6.45 22.60
C LYS A 104 -12.40 5.59 21.73
N VAL A 105 -11.97 4.38 21.38
CA VAL A 105 -12.73 3.39 20.60
C VAL A 105 -13.07 2.23 21.52
#